data_AF-A0A315BW78-F1
#
_entry.id   AF-A0A315BW78-F1
#
_cell.length_a   1.000
_cell.length_b   1.000
_cell.length_c   1.000
_cell.angle_alpha   90.00
_cell.angle_beta   90.00
_cell.angle_gamma   90.00
#
_symmetry.space_group_name_H-M   'P 1'
#
loop_
_entity.id
_entity.type
_entity.pdbx_description
1 polymer ?
#
loop_
_entity_poly.entity_id
_entity_poly.type
_entity_poly.pdbx_seq_one_letter_code
_entity_poly.pdbx_strand_id
1 'polypeptide(L)'
;MSTVTNSRTILSTAWAGMLAILLAMLLIDPLQYLMRGQYEDLSQTLQHDPGTLGLRVLMVMLCLNTLMQVGIQMFSGPRWRSGVLAITTLYGLFFLVHQVVHVAGGEALGLHTLLDVTHHLLAIVATLAAWRWKKEDAASPTA
;
A
#
# COMPACT_ATOMS: atom_id res chain seq x y z
N MET A 1 -6.88 27.05 -9.54
CA MET A 1 -6.19 25.75 -9.64
C MET A 1 -7.26 24.67 -9.60
N SER A 2 -7.44 23.90 -10.68
CA SER A 2 -8.57 22.98 -10.82
C SER A 2 -8.44 21.79 -9.85
N THR A 3 -9.56 21.38 -9.29
CA THR A 3 -9.69 20.25 -8.36
C THR A 3 -9.18 18.92 -8.95
N VAL A 4 -9.16 18.80 -10.28
CA VAL A 4 -8.73 17.60 -11.04
C VAL A 4 -7.24 17.28 -10.84
N THR A 5 -6.38 18.30 -10.87
CA THR A 5 -4.93 18.10 -10.63
C THR A 5 -4.65 17.66 -9.19
N ASN A 6 -5.59 17.95 -8.29
CA ASN A 6 -5.43 17.66 -6.87
C ASN A 6 -5.71 16.18 -6.55
N SER A 7 -6.83 15.62 -7.04
CA SER A 7 -7.22 14.22 -6.77
C SER A 7 -6.19 13.20 -7.26
N ARG A 8 -5.67 13.34 -8.49
CA ARG A 8 -4.63 12.42 -9.04
C ARG A 8 -3.31 12.54 -8.30
N THR A 9 -2.90 13.77 -7.97
CA THR A 9 -1.65 14.00 -7.22
C THR A 9 -1.74 13.37 -5.83
N ILE A 10 -2.82 13.65 -5.07
CA ILE A 10 -3.05 13.03 -3.77
C ILE A 10 -3.03 11.51 -3.88
N LEU A 11 -3.73 10.95 -4.87
CA LEU A 11 -3.80 9.51 -5.08
C LEU A 11 -2.41 8.91 -5.34
N SER A 12 -1.65 9.50 -6.25
CA SER A 12 -0.30 9.06 -6.59
C SER A 12 0.66 9.18 -5.41
N THR A 13 0.59 10.28 -4.64
CA THR A 13 1.39 10.48 -3.43
C THR A 13 0.99 9.49 -2.33
N ALA A 14 -0.29 9.18 -2.18
CA ALA A 14 -0.75 8.19 -1.20
C ALA A 14 -0.24 6.78 -1.56
N TRP A 15 -0.27 6.39 -2.84
CA TRP A 15 0.33 5.13 -3.30
C TRP A 15 1.86 5.08 -3.06
N ALA A 16 2.57 6.18 -3.32
CA ALA A 16 4.00 6.29 -3.02
C ALA A 16 4.28 6.19 -1.51
N GLY A 17 3.46 6.84 -0.68
CA GLY A 17 3.56 6.74 0.78
C GLY A 17 3.26 5.34 1.29
N MET A 18 2.24 4.67 0.76
CA MET A 18 1.95 3.26 1.07
C MET A 18 3.14 2.37 0.73
N LEU A 19 3.77 2.57 -0.43
CA LEU A 19 4.99 1.83 -0.83
C LEU A 19 6.14 2.05 0.15
N ALA A 20 6.40 3.32 0.53
CA ALA A 20 7.47 3.65 1.46
C ALA A 20 7.26 3.00 2.83
N ILE A 21 6.03 2.99 3.33
CA ILE A 21 5.69 2.34 4.60
C ILE A 21 5.85 0.82 4.50
N LEU A 22 5.40 0.21 3.40
CA LEU A 22 5.54 -1.23 3.16
C LEU A 22 7.01 -1.66 3.15
N LEU A 23 7.87 -0.87 2.51
CA LEU A 23 9.32 -1.08 2.54
C LEU A 23 9.89 -0.90 3.95
N ALA A 24 9.40 0.09 4.72
CA ALA A 24 9.82 0.28 6.10
C ALA A 24 9.44 -0.93 6.98
N MET A 25 8.22 -1.45 6.86
CA MET A 25 7.77 -2.66 7.56
C MET A 25 8.61 -3.88 7.21
N LEU A 26 8.93 -4.06 5.92
CA LEU A 26 9.77 -5.17 5.46
C LEU A 26 11.20 -5.09 6.04
N LEU A 27 11.74 -3.88 6.16
CA LEU A 27 13.15 -3.67 6.52
C LEU A 27 13.38 -3.53 8.02
N ILE A 28 12.36 -3.17 8.80
CA ILE A 28 12.56 -2.84 10.21
C ILE A 28 13.10 -4.02 11.02
N ASP A 29 12.57 -5.23 10.82
CA ASP A 29 13.03 -6.41 11.55
C ASP A 29 14.45 -6.82 11.13
N PRO A 30 14.77 -7.01 9.83
CA PRO A 30 16.14 -7.25 9.41
C PRO A 30 17.15 -6.24 9.94
N LEU A 31 16.81 -4.95 9.92
CA LEU A 31 17.67 -3.89 10.46
C LEU A 31 17.86 -4.02 11.97
N GLN A 32 16.81 -4.33 12.74
CA GLN A 32 16.91 -4.53 14.19
C GLN A 32 17.80 -5.73 14.53
N TYR A 33 17.65 -6.86 13.83
CA TYR A 33 18.50 -8.05 14.02
C TYR A 33 19.97 -7.75 13.65
N LEU A 34 20.20 -7.06 12.53
CA LEU A 34 21.54 -6.65 12.10
C LEU A 34 22.20 -5.71 13.12
N MET A 35 21.48 -4.73 13.65
CA MET A 35 21.99 -3.81 14.68
C MET A 35 22.36 -4.51 15.99
N ARG A 36 21.71 -5.64 16.30
CA ARG A 36 21.99 -6.48 17.48
C ARG A 36 23.03 -7.56 17.22
N GLY A 37 23.51 -7.72 15.98
CA GLY A 37 24.45 -8.78 15.61
C GLY A 37 23.85 -10.19 15.58
N GLN A 38 22.52 -10.31 15.52
CA GLN A 38 21.78 -11.57 15.62
C GLN A 38 21.49 -12.20 14.24
N TYR A 39 22.56 -12.58 13.52
CA TYR A 39 22.44 -13.06 12.13
C TYR A 39 21.78 -14.44 12.00
N GLU A 40 22.01 -15.35 12.95
CA GLU A 40 21.38 -16.68 12.94
C GLU A 40 19.87 -16.58 13.16
N ASP A 41 19.45 -15.82 14.17
CA ASP A 41 18.03 -15.57 14.47
C ASP A 41 17.31 -14.90 13.29
N LEU A 42 17.98 -13.95 12.60
CA LEU A 42 17.45 -13.33 11.38
C LEU A 42 17.22 -14.37 10.28
N SER A 43 18.18 -15.26 10.05
CA SER A 43 18.08 -16.28 9.01
C SER A 43 16.93 -17.25 9.25
N GLN A 44 16.68 -17.59 10.52
CA GLN A 44 15.57 -18.45 10.91
C GLN A 44 14.23 -17.73 10.78
N THR A 45 14.17 -16.46 11.20
CA THR A 45 12.96 -15.62 11.10
C THR A 45 12.54 -15.46 9.64
N LEU A 46 13.46 -15.08 8.74
CA LEU A 46 13.16 -14.87 7.32
C LEU A 46 12.68 -16.12 6.57
N GLN A 47 13.01 -17.32 7.06
CA GLN A 47 12.50 -18.58 6.50
C GLN A 47 11.01 -18.79 6.78
N HIS A 48 10.48 -18.19 7.86
CA HIS A 48 9.11 -18.38 8.30
C HIS A 48 8.25 -17.13 8.08
N ASP A 49 8.85 -15.94 8.15
CA ASP A 49 8.19 -14.67 7.96
C ASP A 49 9.09 -13.69 7.18
N PRO A 50 8.73 -13.29 5.95
CA PRO A 50 7.49 -13.62 5.22
C PRO A 50 7.50 -15.04 4.61
N GLY A 51 8.60 -15.79 4.75
CA GLY A 51 8.79 -17.07 4.07
C GLY A 51 8.79 -16.96 2.54
N THR A 52 8.93 -18.07 1.82
CA THR A 52 9.06 -18.03 0.35
C THR A 52 7.78 -17.56 -0.35
N LEU A 53 6.60 -17.96 0.14
CA LEU A 53 5.32 -17.56 -0.46
C LEU A 53 5.02 -16.09 -0.18
N GLY A 54 5.15 -15.65 1.07
CA GLY A 54 4.91 -14.26 1.45
C GLY A 54 5.87 -13.32 0.72
N LEU A 55 7.15 -13.69 0.58
CA LEU A 55 8.13 -12.91 -0.19
C LEU A 55 7.72 -12.76 -1.67
N ARG A 56 7.21 -13.81 -2.31
CA ARG A 56 6.73 -13.72 -3.71
C ARG A 56 5.52 -12.80 -3.83
N VAL A 57 4.56 -12.91 -2.91
CA VAL A 57 3.39 -12.02 -2.88
C VAL A 57 3.83 -10.57 -2.68
N LEU A 58 4.78 -10.33 -1.77
CA LEU A 58 5.33 -9.02 -1.51
C LEU A 58 6.01 -8.42 -2.75
N MET A 59 6.86 -9.18 -3.44
CA MET A 59 7.49 -8.74 -4.70
C MET A 59 6.45 -8.33 -5.75
N VAL A 60 5.40 -9.13 -5.92
CA VAL A 60 4.30 -8.80 -6.83
C VAL A 60 3.60 -7.50 -6.41
N MET A 61 3.33 -7.32 -5.11
CA MET A 61 2.71 -6.11 -4.59
C MET A 61 3.57 -4.86 -4.77
N LEU A 62 4.88 -4.95 -4.55
CA LEU A 62 5.82 -3.83 -4.77
C LEU A 62 5.84 -3.40 -6.25
N CYS A 63 5.87 -4.37 -7.16
CA CYS A 63 5.77 -4.09 -8.60
C CYS A 63 4.43 -3.45 -8.97
N LEU A 64 3.32 -4.01 -8.50
CA LEU A 64 1.98 -3.46 -8.75
C LEU A 64 1.84 -2.04 -8.21
N ASN A 65 2.38 -1.76 -7.02
CA ASN A 65 2.33 -0.44 -6.42
C ASN A 65 3.06 0.59 -7.30
N THR A 66 4.27 0.27 -7.76
CA THR A 66 5.05 1.13 -8.66
C THR A 66 4.33 1.36 -9.99
N LEU A 67 3.81 0.29 -10.61
CA LEU A 67 3.06 0.38 -11.87
C LEU A 67 1.77 1.20 -11.72
N MET A 68 1.10 1.09 -10.58
CA MET A 68 -0.11 1.85 -10.29
C MET A 68 0.20 3.35 -10.22
N GLN A 69 1.27 3.75 -9.55
CA GLN A 69 1.68 5.17 -9.49
C GLN A 69 1.91 5.76 -10.89
N VAL A 70 2.64 5.03 -11.74
CA VAL A 70 2.88 5.44 -13.14
C VAL A 70 1.57 5.47 -13.92
N GLY A 71 0.75 4.42 -13.81
CA GLY A 71 -0.53 4.31 -14.51
C GLY A 71 -1.54 5.40 -14.13
N ILE A 72 -1.60 5.79 -12.84
CA ILE A 72 -2.42 6.90 -12.36
C ILE A 72 -2.07 8.19 -13.09
N GLN A 73 -0.80 8.43 -13.42
CA GLN A 73 -0.33 9.65 -14.10
C GLN A 73 -0.44 9.56 -15.62
N MET A 74 -0.29 8.37 -16.20
CA MET A 74 -0.34 8.19 -17.66
C MET A 74 -1.75 8.07 -18.23
N PHE A 75 -2.69 7.46 -17.50
CA PHE A 75 -4.02 7.15 -18.03
C PHE A 75 -5.13 7.89 -17.27
N SER A 76 -6.22 8.23 -17.98
CA SER A 76 -7.34 9.00 -17.42
C SER A 76 -8.72 8.51 -17.86
N GLY A 77 -8.84 7.38 -18.56
CA GLY A 77 -10.12 6.89 -19.07
C GLY A 77 -11.09 6.38 -17.97
N PRO A 78 -12.41 6.36 -18.23
CA PRO A 78 -13.45 6.00 -17.23
C PRO A 78 -13.27 4.60 -16.65
N ARG A 79 -12.93 3.64 -17.51
CA ARG A 79 -12.65 2.25 -17.11
C ARG A 79 -11.40 2.17 -16.24
N TRP A 80 -10.36 2.92 -16.59
CA TRP A 80 -9.12 3.00 -15.80
C TRP A 80 -9.40 3.58 -14.41
N ARG A 81 -10.08 4.72 -14.31
CA ARG A 81 -10.41 5.33 -13.01
C ARG A 81 -11.23 4.39 -12.12
N SER A 82 -12.19 3.67 -12.70
CA SER A 82 -12.98 2.66 -11.97
C SER A 82 -12.12 1.49 -11.50
N GLY A 83 -11.20 1.01 -12.35
CA GLY A 83 -10.23 -0.02 -11.99
C GLY A 83 -9.29 0.43 -10.87
N VAL A 84 -8.78 1.66 -10.93
CA VAL A 84 -7.92 2.25 -9.89
C VAL A 84 -8.65 2.31 -8.55
N LEU A 85 -9.92 2.74 -8.53
CA LEU A 85 -10.74 2.74 -7.32
C LEU A 85 -10.90 1.32 -6.76
N ALA A 86 -11.24 0.35 -7.61
CA ALA A 86 -11.41 -1.04 -7.18
C ALA A 86 -10.12 -1.62 -6.61
N ILE A 87 -8.99 -1.46 -7.31
CA ILE A 87 -7.68 -1.96 -6.88
C ILE A 87 -7.23 -1.27 -5.59
N THR A 88 -7.39 0.05 -5.47
CA THR A 88 -7.02 0.79 -4.26
C THR A 88 -7.82 0.31 -3.04
N THR A 89 -9.12 0.07 -3.23
CA THR A 89 -10.00 -0.44 -2.16
C THR A 89 -9.60 -1.86 -1.75
N LEU A 90 -9.39 -2.76 -2.73
CA LEU A 90 -8.96 -4.13 -2.47
C LEU A 90 -7.59 -4.19 -1.79
N TYR A 91 -6.67 -3.33 -2.20
CA TYR A 91 -5.35 -3.21 -1.60
C TYR A 91 -5.43 -2.81 -0.13
N GLY A 92 -6.22 -1.77 0.19
CA GLY A 92 -6.46 -1.37 1.58
C GLY A 92 -7.12 -2.47 2.41
N LEU A 93 -8.12 -3.19 1.86
CA LEU A 93 -8.78 -4.29 2.54
C LEU A 93 -7.85 -5.49 2.79
N PHE A 94 -6.96 -5.80 1.85
CA PHE A 94 -5.96 -6.85 2.02
C PHE A 94 -5.08 -6.59 3.24
N PHE A 95 -4.52 -5.38 3.36
CA PHE A 95 -3.69 -5.02 4.51
C PHE A 95 -4.48 -4.96 5.81
N LEU A 96 -5.77 -4.63 5.75
CA LEU A 96 -6.64 -4.64 6.93
C LEU A 96 -6.85 -6.06 7.45
N VAL A 97 -7.14 -7.00 6.55
CA VAL A 97 -7.26 -8.42 6.92
C VAL A 97 -5.92 -8.95 7.43
N HIS A 98 -4.81 -8.59 6.78
CA HIS A 98 -3.47 -8.97 7.21
C HIS A 98 -3.15 -8.49 8.64
N GLN A 99 -3.46 -7.22 8.95
CA GLN A 99 -3.29 -6.67 10.29
C GLN A 99 -4.16 -7.40 11.34
N VAL A 100 -5.40 -7.76 11.00
CA VAL A 100 -6.27 -8.53 11.89
C VAL A 100 -5.67 -9.91 12.20
N VAL A 101 -5.07 -10.57 11.20
CA VAL A 101 -4.37 -11.86 11.40
C VAL A 101 -3.20 -11.70 12.38
N HIS A 102 -2.39 -10.65 12.22
CA HIS A 102 -1.26 -10.36 13.11
C HIS A 102 -1.70 -10.07 14.55
N VAL A 103 -2.71 -9.22 14.71
CA VAL A 103 -3.27 -8.89 16.04
C VAL A 103 -3.90 -10.12 16.70
N ALA A 104 -4.67 -10.92 15.94
CA ALA A 104 -5.27 -12.15 16.45
C ALA A 104 -4.22 -13.24 16.75
N GLY A 105 -3.08 -13.21 16.04
CA GLY A 105 -1.91 -14.06 16.27
C GLY A 105 -1.11 -13.68 17.53
N GLY A 106 -1.46 -12.57 18.19
CA GLY A 106 -0.83 -12.15 19.44
C GLY A 106 0.41 -11.28 19.26
N GLU A 107 0.62 -10.68 18.08
CA GLU A 107 1.71 -9.73 17.89
C GLU A 107 1.59 -8.53 18.84
N ALA A 108 2.73 -8.13 19.40
CA ALA A 108 2.78 -7.02 20.33
C ALA A 108 2.48 -5.70 19.62
N LEU A 109 1.59 -4.88 20.22
CA LEU A 109 1.32 -3.54 19.72
C LEU A 109 2.59 -2.68 19.83
N GLY A 110 3.12 -2.22 18.70
CA GLY A 110 4.42 -1.57 18.64
C GLY A 110 4.63 -0.74 17.37
N LEU A 111 5.88 -0.62 16.94
CA LEU A 111 6.23 0.15 15.73
C LEU A 111 5.52 -0.40 14.48
N HIS A 112 5.40 -1.71 14.35
CA HIS A 112 4.65 -2.38 13.28
C HIS A 112 3.20 -1.92 13.21
N THR A 113 2.50 -1.89 14.36
CA THR A 113 1.12 -1.39 14.44
C THR A 113 1.01 0.08 14.03
N LEU A 114 1.97 0.92 14.40
CA LEU A 114 1.97 2.33 14.01
C LEU A 114 2.15 2.48 12.50
N LEU A 115 3.09 1.73 11.91
CA LEU A 115 3.30 1.70 10.47
C LEU A 115 2.03 1.20 9.77
N ASP A 116 1.39 0.14 10.28
CA ASP A 116 0.15 -0.40 9.73
C ASP A 116 -0.95 0.65 9.74
N VAL A 117 -1.22 1.26 10.89
CA VAL A 117 -2.25 2.31 11.00
C VAL A 117 -1.97 3.43 10.00
N THR A 118 -0.70 3.85 9.86
CA THR A 118 -0.33 4.87 8.89
C THR A 118 -0.59 4.42 7.44
N HIS A 119 -0.24 3.17 7.09
CA HIS A 119 -0.54 2.57 5.80
C HIS A 119 -2.05 2.56 5.51
N HIS A 120 -2.88 2.19 6.49
CA HIS A 120 -4.33 2.18 6.36
C HIS A 120 -4.93 3.57 6.16
N LEU A 121 -4.45 4.57 6.90
CA LEU A 121 -4.88 5.95 6.71
C LEU A 121 -4.57 6.45 5.29
N LEU A 122 -3.39 6.11 4.76
CA LEU A 122 -3.06 6.41 3.36
C LEU A 122 -3.96 5.66 2.37
N ALA A 123 -4.29 4.39 2.64
CA ALA A 123 -5.21 3.62 1.81
C ALA A 123 -6.63 4.23 1.78
N ILE A 124 -7.11 4.74 2.92
CA ILE A 124 -8.38 5.46 3.01
C ILE A 124 -8.32 6.75 2.18
N VAL A 125 -7.27 7.56 2.35
CA VAL A 125 -7.07 8.79 1.57
C VAL A 125 -6.99 8.50 0.07
N ALA A 126 -6.24 7.47 -0.32
CA ALA A 126 -6.15 7.01 -1.70
C ALA A 126 -7.53 6.60 -2.24
N THR A 127 -8.32 5.85 -1.46
CA THR A 127 -9.67 5.42 -1.86
C THR A 127 -10.59 6.62 -2.08
N LEU A 128 -10.58 7.60 -1.17
CA LEU A 128 -11.34 8.85 -1.28
C LEU A 128 -10.92 9.67 -2.50
N ALA A 129 -9.61 9.78 -2.75
CA ALA A 129 -9.07 10.49 -3.90
C ALA A 129 -9.44 9.79 -5.22
N ALA A 130 -9.35 8.45 -5.28
CA ALA A 130 -9.75 7.66 -6.44
C ALA A 130 -11.26 7.77 -6.71
N TRP A 131 -12.09 7.78 -5.65
CA TRP A 131 -13.52 8.01 -5.78
C TRP A 131 -13.81 9.39 -6.37
N ARG A 132 -13.18 10.45 -5.83
CA ARG A 132 -13.33 11.82 -6.33
C ARG A 132 -12.91 11.92 -7.80
N TRP A 133 -11.75 11.36 -8.14
CA TRP A 133 -11.25 11.33 -9.52
C TRP A 133 -12.19 10.59 -10.49
N LYS A 134 -12.83 9.50 -10.04
CA LYS A 134 -13.87 8.80 -10.81
C LYS A 134 -15.12 9.66 -11.01
N LYS A 135 -15.60 10.37 -9.98
CA LYS A 135 -16.80 11.24 -10.09
C LYS A 135 -16.59 12.43 -11.03
N GLU A 136 -15.37 12.92 -11.15
CA GLU A 136 -15.03 14.02 -12.07
C GLU A 136 -15.37 13.66 -13.52
N ASP A 137 -15.27 12.39 -13.92
CA ASP A 137 -15.66 11.92 -15.26
C ASP A 137 -17.18 11.97 -15.47
N ALA A 138 -17.96 11.66 -14.43
CA ALA A 138 -19.42 11.73 -14.49
C ALA A 138 -19.93 13.18 -14.55
N ALA A 139 -19.12 14.16 -14.12
CA ALA A 139 -19.43 15.59 -14.17
C ALA A 139 -19.01 16.26 -15.49
N SER A 140 -18.24 15.57 -16.34
CA SER A 140 -17.89 16.02 -17.69
C SER A 140 -18.28 14.96 -18.73
N PRO A 141 -19.58 14.62 -18.87
CA PRO A 141 -20.01 13.76 -19.95
C PRO A 141 -19.86 14.56 -21.26
N THR A 142 -19.00 14.07 -22.15
CA THR A 142 -18.73 14.52 -23.53
C THR A 142 -17.72 15.67 -23.72
N ALA A 143 -16.62 15.33 -24.38
CA ALA A 143 -16.26 15.94 -25.66
C ALA A 143 -16.39 14.84 -26.74
#